data_AF-A0A9E4NL94-F1
#
_entry.id   AF-A0A9E4NL94-F1
#
_cell.length_a   1.000
_cell.length_b   1.000
_cell.length_c   1.000
_cell.angle_alpha   90.00
_cell.angle_beta   90.00
_cell.angle_gamma   90.00
#
_symmetry.space_group_name_H-M   'P 1'
#
loop_
_entity.id
_entity.type
_entity.pdbx_description
1 polymer ?
#
loop_
_entity_poly.entity_id
_entity_poly.type
_entity_poly.pdbx_seq_one_letter_code
_entity_poly.pdbx_strand_id
1 'polypeptide(L)'
;MGAGVIPFSLHEDDVCFLFQSTFSGRKTGYLIDFGGGLGEGESFRQTAVREFVEETETMYFSDDLQQASRNAEKVDHQIPIVDALFEKTLSDHPDWWRNRALGSRLQPKMWRTYFIEFPYRDIQALNREWQQDSVGRFKKRRELTWVASDELLALYANTPERLWKRVRQLESAPALIQSIVKTKLGDS
;
A
#
# COMPACT_ATOMS: atom_id res chain seq x y z
N MET A 1 -14.25 10.95 1.56
CA MET A 1 -13.55 10.16 0.51
C MET A 1 -12.34 9.49 1.15
N GLY A 2 -11.46 8.83 0.40
CA GLY A 2 -10.21 8.28 0.94
C GLY A 2 -9.19 8.01 -0.18
N ALA A 3 -7.93 7.89 0.18
CA ALA A 3 -6.88 7.49 -0.77
C ALA A 3 -5.99 6.42 -0.15
N GLY A 4 -5.20 5.75 -0.97
CA GLY A 4 -4.19 4.81 -0.51
C GLY A 4 -3.26 4.37 -1.64
N VAL A 5 -2.31 3.52 -1.29
CA VAL A 5 -1.32 2.98 -2.22
C VAL A 5 -1.14 1.49 -1.97
N ILE A 6 -0.95 0.75 -3.05
CA ILE A 6 -0.38 -0.59 -3.06
C ILE A 6 1.00 -0.42 -3.73
N PRO A 7 2.07 -0.34 -2.93
CA PRO A 7 3.43 -0.35 -3.48
C PRO A 7 3.67 -1.66 -4.21
N PHE A 8 4.44 -1.62 -5.29
CA PHE A 8 4.94 -2.83 -5.93
C PHE A 8 6.43 -2.69 -6.24
N SER A 9 7.11 -3.81 -6.44
CA SER A 9 8.52 -3.83 -6.83
C SER A 9 8.80 -5.01 -7.76
N LEU A 10 9.79 -4.85 -8.63
CA LEU A 10 10.38 -5.95 -9.37
C LEU A 10 11.48 -6.59 -8.51
N HIS A 11 11.35 -7.87 -8.19
CA HIS A 11 12.30 -8.62 -7.37
C HIS A 11 12.41 -10.06 -7.87
N GLU A 12 13.63 -10.54 -8.10
CA GLU A 12 13.90 -11.92 -8.57
C GLU A 12 13.03 -12.32 -9.78
N ASP A 13 12.92 -11.42 -10.77
CA ASP A 13 12.14 -11.58 -12.00
C ASP A 13 10.61 -11.73 -11.81
N ASP A 14 10.07 -11.32 -10.65
CA ASP A 14 8.64 -11.22 -10.41
C ASP A 14 8.22 -9.83 -9.91
N VAL A 15 6.98 -9.45 -10.19
CA VAL A 15 6.36 -8.23 -9.66
C VAL A 15 5.63 -8.58 -8.38
N CYS A 16 6.17 -8.10 -7.25
CA CYS A 16 5.57 -8.28 -5.94
C CYS A 16 4.81 -7.03 -5.50
N PHE A 17 3.67 -7.20 -4.83
CA PHE A 17 2.83 -6.13 -4.29
C PHE A 17 2.87 -6.14 -2.76
N LEU A 18 3.10 -4.99 -2.15
CA LEU A 18 3.20 -4.84 -0.70
C LEU A 18 1.83 -4.59 -0.09
N PHE A 19 1.49 -5.41 0.90
CA PHE A 19 0.29 -5.24 1.71
C PHE A 19 0.66 -5.17 3.19
N GLN A 20 -0.24 -4.58 3.98
CA GLN A 20 -0.20 -4.69 5.43
C GLN A 20 -1.35 -5.58 5.94
N SER A 21 -1.14 -6.16 7.10
CA SER A 21 -2.13 -6.83 7.95
C SER A 21 -2.10 -6.19 9.35
N THR A 22 -3.10 -6.48 10.18
CA THR A 22 -3.15 -6.02 11.57
C THR A 22 -3.13 -7.20 12.53
N PHE A 23 -2.36 -7.12 13.62
CA PHE A 23 -2.34 -8.15 14.67
C PHE A 23 -3.65 -8.25 15.49
N SER A 24 -4.52 -7.24 15.42
CA SER A 24 -5.76 -7.23 16.17
C SER A 24 -6.85 -6.38 15.51
N GLY A 25 -8.09 -6.61 15.93
CA GLY A 25 -9.26 -5.87 15.46
C GLY A 25 -9.84 -6.40 14.15
N ARG A 26 -10.77 -5.64 13.58
CA ARG A 26 -11.65 -6.11 12.49
C ARG A 26 -10.97 -6.42 11.15
N LYS A 27 -9.71 -5.99 10.96
CA LYS A 27 -8.96 -6.19 9.71
C LYS A 27 -7.89 -7.29 9.85
N THR A 28 -7.86 -8.00 10.98
CA THR A 28 -6.92 -9.10 11.22
C THR A 28 -7.11 -10.20 10.18
N GLY A 29 -6.01 -10.69 9.62
CA GLY A 29 -5.99 -11.75 8.60
C GLY A 29 -6.33 -11.31 7.18
N TYR A 30 -6.56 -10.00 6.94
CA TYR A 30 -6.77 -9.47 5.59
C TYR A 30 -5.50 -8.83 5.03
N LEU A 31 -5.38 -8.85 3.69
CA LEU A 31 -4.45 -7.98 2.96
C LEU A 31 -5.08 -6.60 2.77
N ILE A 32 -4.37 -5.55 3.17
CA ILE A 32 -4.86 -4.18 3.23
C ILE A 32 -3.88 -3.27 2.47
N ASP A 33 -4.43 -2.32 1.69
CA ASP A 33 -3.66 -1.19 1.15
C ASP A 33 -3.17 -0.26 2.26
N PHE A 34 -2.19 0.59 1.97
CA PHE A 34 -1.80 1.68 2.87
C PHE A 34 -2.67 2.88 2.59
N GLY A 35 -3.57 3.24 3.49
CA GLY A 35 -4.56 4.27 3.14
C GLY A 35 -5.65 4.56 4.16
N GLY A 36 -6.10 5.81 4.11
CA GLY A 36 -7.05 6.38 5.05
C GLY A 36 -8.00 7.38 4.42
N GLY A 37 -8.45 8.34 5.23
CA GLY A 37 -9.35 9.42 4.82
C GLY A 37 -8.56 10.64 4.34
N LEU A 38 -9.18 11.45 3.48
CA LEU A 38 -8.60 12.74 3.10
C LEU A 38 -8.56 13.66 4.31
N GLY A 39 -7.44 14.37 4.48
CA GLY A 39 -7.36 15.56 5.32
C GLY A 39 -8.03 16.77 4.67
N GLU A 40 -8.07 17.88 5.39
CA GLU A 40 -8.59 19.16 4.88
C GLU A 40 -7.69 19.68 3.75
N GLY A 41 -8.27 19.95 2.58
CA GLY A 41 -7.54 20.43 1.41
C GLY A 41 -6.61 19.41 0.71
N GLU A 42 -6.49 18.18 1.23
CA GLU A 42 -5.62 17.16 0.64
C GLU A 42 -6.20 16.59 -0.66
N SER A 43 -5.34 16.47 -1.68
CA SER A 43 -5.61 15.64 -2.86
C SER A 43 -5.51 14.15 -2.53
N PHE A 44 -6.06 13.29 -3.40
CA PHE A 44 -5.92 11.84 -3.26
C PHE A 44 -4.45 11.38 -3.20
N ARG A 45 -3.56 11.99 -4.00
CA ARG A 45 -2.13 11.64 -3.99
C ARG A 45 -1.50 12.00 -2.64
N GLN A 46 -1.69 13.24 -2.17
CA GLN A 46 -1.17 13.68 -0.88
C GLN A 46 -1.64 12.78 0.27
N THR A 47 -2.93 12.42 0.28
CA THR A 47 -3.46 11.47 1.27
C THR A 47 -2.79 10.10 1.16
N ALA A 48 -2.60 9.53 -0.04
CA ALA A 48 -1.98 8.23 -0.20
C ALA A 48 -0.50 8.22 0.24
N VAL A 49 0.23 9.28 -0.10
CA VAL A 49 1.62 9.51 0.32
C VAL A 49 1.72 9.58 1.85
N ARG A 50 0.94 10.48 2.49
CA ARG A 50 0.94 10.62 3.95
C ARG A 50 0.58 9.31 4.64
N GLU A 51 -0.51 8.66 4.22
CA GLU A 51 -0.98 7.43 4.87
C GLU A 51 0.05 6.30 4.78
N PHE A 52 0.79 6.19 3.67
CA PHE A 52 1.88 5.20 3.58
C PHE A 52 2.98 5.47 4.62
N VAL A 53 3.47 6.71 4.69
CA VAL A 53 4.52 7.10 5.63
C VAL A 53 4.06 6.89 7.08
N GLU A 54 2.83 7.28 7.38
CA GLU A 54 2.25 7.15 8.71
C GLU A 54 1.96 5.71 9.12
N GLU A 55 1.44 4.87 8.22
CA GLU A 55 1.09 3.47 8.53
C GLU A 55 2.30 2.55 8.57
N THR A 56 3.41 2.95 7.94
CA THR A 56 4.71 2.30 8.11
C THR A 56 5.51 2.83 9.30
N GLU A 57 4.94 3.75 10.10
CA GLU A 57 5.60 4.38 11.25
C GLU A 57 6.97 4.99 10.87
N THR A 58 7.10 5.48 9.63
CA THR A 58 8.36 5.97 9.02
C THR A 58 9.47 4.91 8.87
N MET A 59 9.18 3.63 9.05
CA MET A 59 10.20 2.59 8.99
C MET A 59 10.64 2.23 7.58
N TYR A 60 9.77 2.38 6.57
CA TYR A 60 10.04 1.87 5.22
C TYR A 60 11.21 2.56 4.51
N PHE A 61 11.52 3.81 4.84
CA PHE A 61 12.68 4.52 4.29
C PHE A 61 13.71 4.92 5.36
N SER A 62 13.61 4.38 6.57
CA SER A 62 14.58 4.66 7.64
C SER A 62 15.73 3.66 7.59
N ASP A 63 16.96 4.15 7.75
CA ASP A 63 18.14 3.32 7.95
C ASP A 63 18.23 2.81 9.41
N ASP A 64 17.75 3.61 10.36
CA ASP A 64 17.67 3.25 11.77
C ASP A 64 16.20 3.04 12.17
N LEU A 65 15.81 1.77 12.26
CA LEU A 65 14.47 1.37 12.67
C LEU A 65 14.14 1.72 14.11
N GLN A 66 15.12 1.80 15.03
CA GLN A 66 14.86 2.15 16.43
C GLN A 66 14.49 3.63 16.58
N GLN A 67 14.97 4.47 15.67
CA GLN A 67 14.61 5.88 15.62
C GLN A 67 13.34 6.15 14.83
N ALA A 68 12.79 5.22 14.05
CA ALA A 68 11.57 5.48 13.30
C ALA A 68 10.38 5.84 14.22
N SER A 69 9.64 6.89 13.89
CA SER A 69 8.40 7.21 14.61
C SER A 69 7.51 8.12 13.79
N ARG A 70 6.19 7.99 13.97
CA ARG A 70 5.20 8.90 13.37
C ARG A 70 5.15 10.27 14.06
N ASN A 71 6.30 10.90 14.32
CA ASN A 71 6.33 12.32 14.68
C ASN A 71 6.28 13.18 13.41
N ALA A 72 5.84 14.44 13.54
CA ALA A 72 5.61 15.31 12.39
C ALA A 72 6.89 15.48 11.54
N GLU A 73 8.03 15.75 12.19
CA GLU A 73 9.32 15.94 11.52
C GLU A 73 9.73 14.74 10.63
N LYS A 74 9.65 13.51 11.14
CA LYS A 74 10.04 12.31 10.38
C LYS A 74 9.05 12.00 9.27
N VAL A 75 7.76 12.25 9.51
CA VAL A 75 6.74 12.13 8.46
C VAL A 75 7.04 13.12 7.34
N ASP A 76 7.28 14.39 7.68
CA ASP A 76 7.57 15.46 6.72
C ASP A 76 8.88 15.20 5.95
N HIS A 77 9.87 14.54 6.57
CA HIS A 77 11.10 14.13 5.86
C HIS A 77 10.88 13.00 4.85
N GLN A 78 9.92 12.09 5.07
CA GLN A 78 9.68 10.97 4.16
C GLN A 78 8.61 11.24 3.10
N ILE A 79 7.71 12.21 3.33
CA ILE A 79 6.70 12.62 2.34
C ILE A 79 7.34 12.92 0.97
N PRO A 80 8.41 13.74 0.86
CA PRO A 80 9.05 14.02 -0.43
C PRO A 80 9.63 12.79 -1.13
N ILE A 81 10.13 11.80 -0.36
CA ILE A 81 10.68 10.56 -0.90
C ILE A 81 9.57 9.76 -1.58
N VAL A 82 8.45 9.57 -0.87
CA VAL A 82 7.30 8.82 -1.40
C VAL A 82 6.64 9.57 -2.54
N ASP A 83 6.52 10.89 -2.43
CA ASP A 83 5.93 11.70 -3.50
C ASP A 83 6.77 11.65 -4.79
N ALA A 84 8.10 11.59 -4.69
CA ALA A 84 8.97 11.40 -5.85
C ALA A 84 8.75 10.03 -6.54
N LEU A 85 8.45 8.97 -5.78
CA LEU A 85 8.09 7.66 -6.35
C LEU A 85 6.76 7.72 -7.10
N PHE A 86 5.78 8.45 -6.55
CA PHE A 86 4.52 8.74 -7.23
C PHE A 86 4.75 9.51 -8.53
N GLU A 87 5.55 10.58 -8.47
CA GLU A 87 5.86 11.38 -9.66
C GLU A 87 6.49 10.53 -10.75
N LYS A 88 7.53 9.77 -10.39
CA LYS A 88 8.23 8.88 -11.33
C LYS A 88 7.27 7.87 -11.96
N THR A 89 6.49 7.17 -11.15
CA THR A 89 5.60 6.12 -11.65
C THR A 89 4.48 6.69 -12.52
N LEU A 90 3.82 7.75 -12.06
CA LEU A 90 2.64 8.30 -12.73
C LEU A 90 2.96 9.20 -13.91
N SER A 91 4.19 9.69 -14.04
CA SER A 91 4.65 10.37 -15.27
C SER A 91 4.64 9.42 -16.47
N ASP A 92 5.10 8.18 -16.27
CA ASP A 92 5.14 7.16 -17.31
C ASP A 92 3.79 6.44 -17.46
N HIS A 93 3.09 6.26 -16.33
CA HIS A 93 1.85 5.48 -16.25
C HIS A 93 0.74 6.24 -15.50
N PRO A 94 0.15 7.28 -16.12
CA PRO A 94 -0.82 8.15 -15.46
C PRO A 94 -2.13 7.46 -15.06
N ASP A 95 -2.37 6.23 -15.53
CA ASP A 95 -3.54 5.41 -15.27
C ASP A 95 -3.31 4.31 -14.22
N TRP A 96 -2.13 4.24 -13.57
CA TRP A 96 -1.81 3.26 -12.54
C TRP A 96 -2.42 3.60 -11.17
N TRP A 97 -3.74 3.72 -11.18
CA TRP A 97 -4.59 3.86 -10.01
C TRP A 97 -5.99 3.36 -10.34
N ARG A 98 -6.74 2.98 -9.31
CA ARG A 98 -8.14 2.53 -9.45
C ARG A 98 -9.02 3.18 -8.41
N ASN A 99 -10.22 3.58 -8.82
CA ASN A 99 -11.27 3.92 -7.87
C ASN A 99 -11.90 2.65 -7.33
N ARG A 100 -12.68 2.82 -6.26
CA ARG A 100 -13.69 1.85 -5.88
C ARG A 100 -14.65 1.58 -7.05
N ALA A 101 -14.85 0.31 -7.39
CA ALA A 101 -15.91 -0.15 -8.27
C ALA A 101 -17.28 0.34 -7.78
N LEU A 102 -18.07 0.87 -8.71
CA LEU A 102 -19.44 1.29 -8.44
C LEU A 102 -20.28 0.06 -8.05
N GLY A 103 -20.82 0.06 -6.84
CA GLY A 103 -21.76 -0.96 -6.37
C GLY A 103 -23.19 -0.42 -6.30
N SER A 104 -24.17 -1.30 -6.07
CA SER A 104 -25.62 -0.99 -6.04
C SER A 104 -26.11 -0.04 -4.94
N ARG A 105 -25.21 0.57 -4.15
CA ARG A 105 -25.59 1.53 -3.10
C ARG A 105 -25.74 2.92 -3.69
N LEU A 106 -26.75 3.65 -3.24
CA LEU A 106 -27.08 5.00 -3.70
C LEU A 106 -25.96 6.04 -3.49
N GLN A 107 -25.03 5.83 -2.54
CA GLN A 107 -23.88 6.72 -2.26
C GLN A 107 -22.70 5.94 -1.61
N PRO A 108 -21.90 5.16 -2.36
CA PRO A 108 -20.75 4.48 -1.78
C PRO A 108 -19.68 5.50 -1.37
N LYS A 109 -19.08 5.34 -0.17
CA LYS A 109 -17.85 6.09 0.17
C LYS A 109 -16.82 5.84 -0.94
N MET A 110 -16.42 6.92 -1.61
CA MET A 110 -15.41 6.90 -2.68
C MET A 110 -14.00 6.79 -2.09
N TRP A 111 -13.15 6.00 -2.71
CA TRP A 111 -11.71 6.02 -2.51
C TRP A 111 -10.96 5.70 -3.80
N ARG A 112 -9.69 6.12 -3.85
CA ARG A 112 -8.73 5.84 -4.91
C ARG A 112 -7.51 5.12 -4.33
N THR A 113 -7.04 4.08 -5.01
CA THR A 113 -5.80 3.39 -4.66
C THR A 113 -4.82 3.47 -5.82
N TYR A 114 -3.61 3.93 -5.55
CA TYR A 114 -2.53 4.03 -6.51
C TYR A 114 -1.67 2.75 -6.49
N PHE A 115 -1.10 2.40 -7.64
CA PHE A 115 -0.12 1.32 -7.77
C PHE A 115 1.21 1.96 -8.13
N ILE A 116 2.13 2.02 -7.18
CA ILE A 116 3.35 2.83 -7.29
C ILE A 116 4.57 1.94 -7.14
N GLU A 117 5.56 2.14 -8.00
CA GLU A 117 6.81 1.40 -7.93
C GLU A 117 7.67 1.89 -6.78
N PHE A 118 8.04 0.98 -5.89
CA PHE A 118 8.89 1.23 -4.74
C PHE A 118 10.18 0.41 -4.88
N PRO A 119 11.30 0.88 -4.30
CA PRO A 119 12.45 0.01 -4.13
C PRO A 119 12.05 -1.17 -3.24
N TYR A 120 12.47 -2.37 -3.64
CA TYR A 120 12.28 -3.56 -2.83
C TYR A 120 13.00 -3.36 -1.49
N ARG A 121 12.32 -3.74 -0.40
CA ARG A 121 12.87 -3.70 0.95
C ARG A 121 12.59 -5.02 1.64
N ASP A 122 13.61 -5.56 2.32
CA ASP A 122 13.40 -6.64 3.27
C ASP A 122 12.56 -6.12 4.46
N ILE A 123 11.33 -6.61 4.50
CA ILE A 123 10.32 -6.23 5.49
C ILE A 123 10.43 -7.02 6.80
N GLN A 124 11.27 -8.05 6.87
CA GLN A 124 11.39 -8.87 8.08
C GLN A 124 11.89 -8.05 9.27
N ALA A 125 12.82 -7.12 9.04
CA ALA A 125 13.28 -6.20 10.07
C ALA A 125 12.15 -5.31 10.60
N LEU A 126 11.29 -4.79 9.71
CA LEU A 126 10.14 -3.95 10.07
C LEU A 126 9.10 -4.74 10.85
N ASN A 127 8.79 -5.95 10.38
CA ASN A 127 7.84 -6.84 11.04
C ASN A 127 8.29 -7.21 12.45
N ARG A 128 9.60 -7.42 12.66
CA ARG A 128 10.16 -7.68 14.00
C ARG A 128 9.95 -6.51 14.95
N GLU A 129 10.17 -5.27 14.50
CA GLU A 129 9.93 -4.08 15.33
C GLU A 129 8.48 -4.02 15.84
N TRP A 130 7.50 -4.24 14.96
CA TRP A 130 6.10 -4.28 15.38
C TRP A 130 5.78 -5.50 16.24
N GLN A 131 6.28 -6.69 15.89
CA GLN A 131 5.98 -7.91 16.63
C GLN A 131 6.50 -7.86 18.06
N GLN A 132 7.71 -7.32 18.25
CA GLN A 132 8.44 -7.29 19.52
C GLN A 132 8.14 -6.05 20.38
N ASP A 133 7.33 -5.11 19.89
CA ASP A 133 6.93 -3.93 20.67
C ASP A 133 6.07 -4.32 21.88
N SER A 134 6.73 -4.53 23.02
CA SER A 134 6.13 -4.80 24.33
C SER A 134 5.95 -3.54 25.17
N VAL A 135 6.61 -2.44 24.81
CA VAL A 135 6.60 -1.17 25.56
C VAL A 135 5.54 -0.20 25.04
N GLY A 136 4.84 -0.56 23.96
CA GLY A 136 3.76 0.25 23.38
C GLY A 136 4.29 1.45 22.60
N ARG A 137 5.46 1.33 21.99
CA ARG A 137 6.05 2.35 21.10
C ARG A 137 5.12 2.67 19.94
N PHE A 138 4.45 1.66 19.38
CA PHE A 138 3.54 1.80 18.26
C PHE A 138 2.09 1.67 18.72
N LYS A 139 1.32 2.76 18.58
CA LYS A 139 -0.12 2.77 18.86
C LYS A 139 -0.87 1.71 18.05
N LYS A 140 -0.36 1.39 16.86
CA LYS A 140 -1.00 0.50 15.89
C LYS A 140 0.05 -0.37 15.20
N ARG A 141 0.24 -1.58 15.73
CA ARG A 141 1.16 -2.58 15.16
C ARG A 141 0.63 -3.15 13.84
N ARG A 142 1.54 -3.45 12.91
CA ARG A 142 1.27 -3.97 11.57
C ARG A 142 2.23 -5.08 11.22
N GLU A 143 1.83 -5.89 10.27
CA GLU A 143 2.68 -6.86 9.62
C GLU A 143 2.61 -6.62 8.12
N LEU A 144 3.75 -6.58 7.47
CA LEU A 144 3.87 -6.38 6.04
C LEU A 144 4.09 -7.72 5.34
N THR A 145 3.63 -7.82 4.11
CA THR A 145 3.84 -8.99 3.26
C THR A 145 3.96 -8.57 1.81
N TRP A 146 5.03 -9.02 1.14
CA TRP A 146 5.12 -9.01 -0.31
C TRP A 146 4.33 -10.19 -0.86
N VAL A 147 3.44 -9.92 -1.81
CA VAL A 147 2.60 -10.93 -2.47
C VAL A 147 2.94 -10.93 -3.96
N ALA A 148 3.33 -12.09 -4.47
CA ALA A 148 3.65 -12.30 -5.88
C ALA A 148 2.44 -11.96 -6.78
N SER A 149 2.72 -11.56 -8.02
CA SER A 149 1.67 -11.10 -8.93
C SER A 149 0.64 -12.20 -9.25
N ASP A 150 1.10 -13.44 -9.43
CA ASP A 150 0.29 -14.62 -9.69
C ASP A 150 -0.57 -15.00 -8.48
N GLU A 151 0.00 -14.96 -7.27
CA GLU A 151 -0.73 -15.17 -6.02
C GLU A 151 -1.82 -14.11 -5.84
N LEU A 152 -1.49 -12.83 -6.06
CA LEU A 152 -2.47 -11.75 -5.92
C LEU A 152 -3.62 -11.90 -6.92
N LEU A 153 -3.33 -12.26 -8.18
CA LEU A 153 -4.35 -12.55 -9.19
C LEU A 153 -5.21 -13.76 -8.79
N ALA A 154 -4.60 -14.82 -8.26
CA ALA A 154 -5.32 -15.99 -7.76
C ALA A 154 -6.22 -15.63 -6.56
N LEU A 155 -5.80 -14.72 -5.67
CA LEU A 155 -6.62 -14.22 -4.58
C LEU A 155 -7.86 -13.47 -5.10
N TYR A 156 -7.69 -12.60 -6.10
CA TYR A 156 -8.83 -11.91 -6.71
C TYR A 156 -9.83 -12.87 -7.37
N ALA A 157 -9.34 -13.95 -8.01
CA ALA A 157 -10.17 -14.91 -8.72
C ALA A 157 -10.90 -15.89 -7.78
N ASN A 158 -10.20 -16.41 -6.76
CA ASN A 158 -10.65 -17.59 -6.02
C ASN A 158 -11.03 -17.29 -4.57
N THR A 159 -10.36 -16.35 -3.90
CA THR A 159 -10.55 -16.04 -2.47
C THR A 159 -10.53 -14.54 -2.18
N PRO A 160 -11.38 -13.72 -2.85
CA PRO A 160 -11.36 -12.26 -2.70
C PRO A 160 -11.76 -11.78 -1.30
N GLU A 161 -12.31 -12.64 -0.45
CA GLU A 161 -12.58 -12.38 0.96
C GLU A 161 -11.31 -12.24 1.81
N ARG A 162 -10.15 -12.77 1.38
CA ARG A 162 -8.85 -12.50 2.03
C ARG A 162 -8.37 -11.06 1.82
N LEU A 163 -8.89 -10.38 0.79
CA LEU A 163 -8.57 -8.99 0.50
C LEU A 163 -9.51 -8.07 1.29
N TRP A 164 -8.96 -7.05 1.94
CA TRP A 164 -9.80 -6.07 2.63
C TRP A 164 -10.69 -5.34 1.64
N LYS A 165 -11.86 -4.87 2.08
CA LYS A 165 -12.87 -4.25 1.19
C LYS A 165 -12.33 -3.14 0.28
N ARG A 166 -11.29 -2.42 0.70
CA ARG A 166 -10.66 -1.34 -0.09
C ARG A 166 -9.89 -1.86 -1.30
N VAL A 167 -9.31 -3.05 -1.17
CA VAL A 167 -8.52 -3.76 -2.19
C VAL A 167 -9.45 -4.60 -3.08
N ARG A 168 -10.34 -5.40 -2.48
CA ARG A 168 -11.24 -6.31 -3.22
C ARG A 168 -12.30 -5.61 -4.07
N GLN A 169 -12.60 -4.34 -3.79
CA GLN A 169 -13.62 -3.56 -4.50
C GLN A 169 -12.99 -2.50 -5.41
N LEU A 170 -11.72 -2.64 -5.79
CA LEU A 170 -11.12 -1.78 -6.81
C LEU A 170 -11.65 -2.15 -8.19
N GLU A 171 -11.98 -1.14 -9.00
CA GLU A 171 -12.43 -1.35 -10.37
C GLU A 171 -11.34 -2.04 -11.19
N SER A 172 -11.67 -3.15 -11.86
CA SER A 172 -10.77 -3.88 -12.78
C SER A 172 -9.32 -4.04 -12.29
N ALA A 173 -9.12 -4.27 -10.98
CA ALA A 173 -7.78 -4.38 -10.41
C ALA A 173 -6.94 -5.51 -11.01
N PRO A 174 -7.49 -6.73 -11.28
CA PRO A 174 -6.73 -7.79 -11.94
C PRO A 174 -6.16 -7.36 -13.30
N ALA A 175 -6.92 -6.60 -14.10
CA ALA A 175 -6.46 -6.11 -15.39
C ALA A 175 -5.32 -5.09 -15.26
N LEU A 176 -5.35 -4.23 -14.23
CA LEU A 176 -4.22 -3.32 -13.96
C LEU A 176 -2.98 -4.10 -13.52
N ILE A 177 -3.13 -5.06 -12.62
CA ILE A 177 -2.02 -5.90 -12.14
C ILE A 177 -1.35 -6.62 -13.31
N GLN A 178 -2.13 -7.23 -14.21
CA GLN A 178 -1.61 -7.86 -15.42
C GLN A 178 -0.88 -6.86 -16.33
N SER A 179 -1.40 -5.64 -16.50
CA SER A 179 -0.75 -4.58 -17.27
C SER A 179 0.60 -4.18 -16.66
N ILE A 180 0.68 -4.03 -15.33
CA ILE A 180 1.92 -3.74 -14.61
C ILE A 180 2.93 -4.87 -14.82
N VAL A 181 2.52 -6.12 -14.64
CA VAL A 181 3.38 -7.30 -14.85
C VAL A 181 3.95 -7.31 -16.26
N LYS A 182 3.08 -7.17 -17.27
CA LYS A 182 3.48 -7.11 -18.68
C LYS A 182 4.48 -5.98 -18.96
N THR A 183 4.24 -4.81 -18.36
CA THR A 183 5.12 -3.64 -18.54
C THR A 183 6.49 -3.86 -17.90
N LYS A 184 6.56 -4.54 -16.75
CA LYS A 184 7.77 -4.69 -15.95
C LYS A 184 8.62 -5.89 -16.31
N LEU A 185 8.00 -7.00 -16.72
CA LEU A 185 8.70 -8.22 -17.16
C LEU A 185 8.92 -8.27 -18.68
N GLY A 186 8.25 -7.39 -19.44
CA GLY A 186 8.23 -7.44 -20.89
C GLY A 186 7.28 -8.52 -21.41
N ASP A 187 7.07 -8.53 -22.73
CA ASP A 187 6.44 -9.67 -23.42
C ASP A 187 7.44 -10.84 -23.39
N SER A 188 7.16 -11.85 -22.58
CA SER A 188 7.83 -13.16 -22.69
C SER A 188 7.37 -13.90 -23.95
#